data_AF-A0A9E5DKW2-F1
#
_entry.id   AF-A0A9E5DKW2-F1
#
_cell.length_a   1.000
_cell.length_b   1.000
_cell.length_c   1.000
_cell.angle_alpha   90.00
_cell.angle_beta   90.00
_cell.angle_gamma   90.00
#
_symmetry.space_group_name_H-M   'P 1'
#
loop_
_entity.id
_entity.type
_entity.pdbx_description
1 polymer ?
#
loop_
_entity_poly.entity_id
_entity_poly.type
_entity_poly.pdbx_seq_one_letter_code
_entity_poly.pdbx_strand_id
1 'polypeptide(L)'
;MKSVASNFKFKHGFAQVVSNIVQPVIVTIPVFVIINYFAAGGNNFLISTFICLLFGTFLPLIAALMWIKSKNLDLDVSDKDERTFPLLFGALSYIIGIIMLFIAGAPAVAAILMLCYLTNIILTIFVTFFWKISVHSMGIAGPAAAITCIFGYP
;
A
#
# COMPACT_ATOMS: atom_id res chain seq x y z
N MET A 1 13.60 -39.64 -20.83
CA MET A 1 13.19 -38.70 -19.74
C MET A 1 13.64 -37.27 -20.05
N LYS A 2 12.94 -36.54 -20.92
CA LYS A 2 13.13 -35.10 -21.20
C LYS A 2 11.78 -34.49 -21.57
N SER A 3 10.89 -34.31 -20.60
CA SER A 3 9.56 -33.71 -20.88
C SER A 3 8.94 -32.93 -19.70
N VAL A 4 9.49 -32.99 -18.48
CA VAL A 4 8.85 -32.34 -17.31
C VAL A 4 9.43 -30.94 -17.00
N ALA A 5 10.60 -30.59 -17.54
CA ALA A 5 11.30 -29.35 -17.17
C ALA A 5 10.81 -28.08 -17.89
N SER A 6 10.12 -28.18 -19.04
CA SER A 6 9.68 -26.99 -19.81
C SER A 6 8.47 -26.30 -19.20
N ASN A 7 7.62 -27.01 -18.46
CA ASN A 7 6.44 -26.45 -17.79
C ASN A 7 6.75 -25.64 -16.52
N PHE A 8 7.97 -25.76 -15.97
CA PHE A 8 8.37 -25.03 -14.75
C PHE A 8 8.88 -23.61 -15.04
N LYS A 9 9.45 -23.37 -16.23
CA LYS A 9 10.04 -22.07 -16.59
C LYS A 9 8.97 -21.01 -16.95
N PHE A 10 7.87 -21.43 -17.56
CA PHE A 10 6.74 -20.55 -17.92
C PHE A 10 5.92 -20.11 -16.70
N LYS A 11 5.81 -20.99 -15.68
CA LYS A 11 5.15 -20.68 -14.40
C LYS A 11 5.85 -19.58 -13.61
N HIS A 12 7.18 -19.50 -13.67
CA HIS A 12 7.90 -18.40 -13.02
C HIS A 12 7.65 -17.06 -13.69
N GLY A 13 7.61 -16.97 -15.03
CA GLY A 13 7.37 -15.71 -15.73
C GLY A 13 6.01 -15.10 -15.43
N PHE A 14 4.94 -15.90 -15.50
CA PHE A 14 3.59 -15.43 -15.19
C PHE A 14 3.42 -15.08 -13.70
N ALA A 15 3.94 -15.91 -12.79
CA ALA A 15 3.90 -15.63 -11.36
C ALA A 15 4.70 -14.36 -11.01
N GLN A 16 5.87 -14.14 -11.62
CA GLN A 16 6.68 -12.94 -11.43
C GLN A 16 5.96 -11.69 -11.94
N VAL A 17 5.33 -11.78 -13.13
CA VAL A 17 4.57 -10.67 -13.71
C VAL A 17 3.36 -10.33 -12.83
N VAL A 18 2.62 -11.34 -12.37
CA VAL A 18 1.50 -11.15 -11.43
C VAL A 18 2.02 -10.58 -10.11
N SER A 19 3.10 -11.09 -9.53
CA SER A 19 3.69 -10.54 -8.29
C SER A 19 4.19 -9.11 -8.43
N ASN A 20 4.70 -8.74 -9.61
CA ASN A 20 5.15 -7.38 -9.89
C ASN A 20 3.96 -6.43 -10.09
N ILE A 21 2.89 -6.86 -10.78
CA ILE A 21 1.69 -6.04 -10.99
C ILE A 21 0.88 -5.88 -9.70
N VAL A 22 0.78 -6.95 -8.90
CA VAL A 22 0.10 -6.97 -7.59
C VAL A 22 0.99 -6.37 -6.50
N GLN A 23 2.13 -5.79 -6.87
CA GLN A 23 2.94 -5.05 -5.91
C GLN A 23 2.06 -3.93 -5.31
N PRO A 24 1.95 -3.84 -3.97
CA PRO A 24 1.00 -2.96 -3.29
C PRO A 24 0.97 -1.53 -3.83
N VAL A 25 2.16 -1.01 -4.15
CA VAL A 25 2.39 0.34 -4.69
C VAL A 25 1.74 0.55 -6.06
N ILE A 26 1.76 -0.45 -6.94
CA ILE A 26 1.18 -0.34 -8.28
C ILE A 26 -0.35 -0.34 -8.21
N VAL A 27 -0.92 -1.06 -7.23
CA VAL A 27 -2.37 -1.12 -7.02
C VAL A 27 -2.90 0.13 -6.31
N THR A 28 -2.16 0.71 -5.37
CA THR A 28 -2.61 1.90 -4.61
C THR A 28 -2.77 3.14 -5.50
N ILE A 29 -1.90 3.31 -6.50
CA ILE A 29 -1.94 4.46 -7.41
C ILE A 29 -3.29 4.60 -8.15
N PRO A 30 -3.76 3.62 -8.94
CA PRO A 30 -5.03 3.72 -9.65
C PRO A 30 -6.21 3.79 -8.69
N VAL A 31 -6.16 3.11 -7.53
CA VAL A 31 -7.23 3.18 -6.52
C VAL A 31 -7.42 4.61 -6.01
N PHE A 32 -6.34 5.31 -5.65
CA PHE A 32 -6.42 6.70 -5.21
C PHE A 32 -6.92 7.64 -6.31
N VAL A 33 -6.46 7.47 -7.55
CA VAL A 33 -6.88 8.31 -8.68
C VAL A 33 -8.37 8.13 -8.96
N ILE A 34 -8.84 6.89 -9.08
CA ILE A 34 -10.23 6.56 -9.42
C ILE A 34 -11.18 7.05 -8.33
N ILE A 35 -10.92 6.71 -7.06
CA ILE A 35 -11.80 7.08 -5.95
C ILE A 35 -11.89 8.60 -5.81
N ASN A 36 -10.77 9.32 -5.87
CA ASN A 36 -10.80 10.78 -5.78
C ASN A 36 -11.49 11.42 -6.98
N TYR A 37 -11.30 10.89 -8.19
CA TYR A 37 -11.94 11.40 -9.41
C TYR A 37 -13.48 11.35 -9.29
N PHE A 38 -14.02 10.19 -8.89
CA PHE A 38 -15.45 10.02 -8.70
C PHE A 38 -15.99 10.80 -7.50
N ALA A 39 -15.24 10.88 -6.40
CA ALA A 39 -15.69 11.57 -5.19
C ALA A 39 -15.67 13.11 -5.33
N ALA A 40 -14.75 13.68 -6.11
CA ALA A 40 -14.63 15.13 -6.28
C ALA A 40 -15.42 15.69 -7.47
N GLY A 41 -16.21 14.86 -8.17
CA GLY A 41 -16.99 15.30 -9.34
C GLY A 41 -16.14 15.89 -10.47
N GLY A 42 -14.90 15.42 -10.63
CA GLY A 42 -13.97 15.85 -11.68
C GLY A 42 -13.22 17.18 -11.47
N ASN A 43 -13.79 18.16 -10.74
CA ASN A 43 -13.24 19.52 -10.75
C ASN A 43 -12.14 19.84 -9.72
N ASN A 44 -11.78 18.93 -8.81
CA ASN A 44 -10.66 19.19 -7.88
C ASN A 44 -9.95 17.93 -7.32
N PHE A 45 -10.02 16.81 -8.03
CA PHE A 45 -9.46 15.54 -7.55
C PHE A 45 -7.92 15.51 -7.49
N LEU A 46 -7.25 16.39 -8.26
CA LEU A 46 -5.79 16.37 -8.41
C LEU A 46 -5.05 16.63 -7.11
N ILE A 47 -5.52 17.62 -6.30
CA ILE A 47 -4.88 17.96 -5.02
C ILE A 47 -5.03 16.81 -4.04
N SER A 48 -6.24 16.28 -3.88
CA SER A 48 -6.51 15.13 -2.99
C SER A 48 -5.73 13.89 -3.41
N THR A 49 -5.68 13.61 -4.72
CA THR A 49 -4.91 12.50 -5.29
C THR A 49 -3.41 12.70 -5.05
N PHE A 50 -2.88 13.89 -5.26
CA PHE A 50 -1.48 14.19 -5.02
C PHE A 50 -1.10 13.98 -3.55
N ILE A 51 -1.92 14.46 -2.61
CA ILE A 51 -1.72 14.23 -1.17
C ILE A 51 -1.73 12.73 -0.88
N CYS A 52 -2.72 11.98 -1.38
CA CYS A 52 -2.80 10.54 -1.21
C CYS A 52 -1.58 9.79 -1.77
N LEU A 53 -1.12 10.15 -2.96
CA LEU A 53 0.04 9.50 -3.58
C LEU A 53 1.33 9.84 -2.83
N LEU A 54 1.51 11.10 -2.46
CA LEU A 54 2.71 11.55 -1.77
C LEU A 54 2.85 10.87 -0.40
N PHE A 55 1.82 10.97 0.45
CA PHE A 55 1.86 10.46 1.82
C PHE A 55 1.51 8.98 1.95
N GLY A 56 0.62 8.46 1.10
CA GLY A 56 0.20 7.05 1.15
C GLY A 56 1.13 6.11 0.38
N THR A 57 1.85 6.60 -0.63
CA THR A 57 2.62 5.72 -1.54
C THR A 57 4.11 6.10 -1.60
N PHE A 58 4.45 7.32 -2.00
CA PHE A 58 5.84 7.68 -2.28
C PHE A 58 6.68 7.84 -1.01
N LEU A 59 6.21 8.56 0.01
CA LEU A 59 6.96 8.74 1.25
C LEU A 59 7.25 7.40 1.96
N PRO A 60 6.25 6.53 2.19
CA PRO A 60 6.49 5.22 2.81
C PRO A 60 7.43 4.34 1.98
N LEU A 61 7.30 4.38 0.64
CA LEU A 61 8.16 3.61 -0.27
C LEU A 61 9.62 4.09 -0.22
N ILE A 62 9.84 5.40 -0.35
CA ILE A 62 11.19 5.99 -0.32
C ILE A 62 11.83 5.73 1.05
N ALA A 63 11.08 5.89 2.14
CA ALA A 63 11.56 5.59 3.48
C ALA A 63 11.98 4.11 3.64
N ALA A 64 11.17 3.18 3.14
CA ALA A 64 11.51 1.75 3.15
C ALA A 64 12.78 1.46 2.33
N LEU A 65 12.89 2.00 1.11
CA LEU A 65 14.05 1.80 0.25
C LEU A 65 15.33 2.41 0.84
N MET A 66 15.25 3.61 1.42
CA MET A 66 16.39 4.23 2.11
C MET A 66 16.84 3.42 3.32
N TRP A 67 15.89 2.87 4.09
CA TRP A 67 16.20 2.01 5.24
C TRP A 67 16.92 0.72 4.81
N ILE A 68 16.37 0.02 3.82
CA ILE A 68 16.95 -1.20 3.24
C ILE A 68 18.38 -0.92 2.77
N LYS A 69 18.58 0.17 2.02
CA LYS A 69 19.90 0.57 1.51
C LYS A 69 20.87 0.95 2.63
N SER A 70 20.41 1.67 3.67
CA SER A 70 21.26 2.08 4.78
C SER A 70 21.77 0.90 5.60
N LYS A 71 21.04 -0.21 5.61
CA LYS A 71 21.34 -1.41 6.41
C LYS A 71 21.89 -2.57 5.58
N ASN A 72 22.08 -2.39 4.26
CA ASN A 72 22.46 -3.44 3.30
C ASN A 72 21.58 -4.70 3.45
N LEU A 73 20.27 -4.50 3.61
CA LEU A 73 19.30 -5.59 3.73
C LEU A 73 18.85 -6.05 2.35
N ASP A 74 18.42 -7.31 2.26
CA ASP A 74 17.69 -7.80 1.09
C ASP A 74 16.34 -7.09 0.94
N LEU A 75 15.83 -7.00 -0.29
CA LEU A 75 14.52 -6.40 -0.58
C LEU A 75 13.38 -7.08 0.20
N ASP A 76 13.51 -8.38 0.44
CA ASP A 76 12.68 -9.10 1.40
C ASP A 76 13.39 -9.11 2.76
N VAL A 77 13.21 -8.02 3.50
CA VAL A 77 13.78 -7.85 4.84
C VAL A 77 13.31 -9.00 5.70
N SER A 78 14.10 -10.04 5.94
CA SER A 78 13.60 -11.24 6.62
C SER A 78 13.46 -11.07 8.13
N ASP A 79 14.11 -10.07 8.70
CA ASP A 79 14.08 -9.77 10.14
C ASP A 79 12.88 -8.89 10.50
N LYS A 80 12.14 -9.28 11.54
CA LYS A 80 10.95 -8.56 12.02
C LYS A 80 11.30 -7.22 12.65
N ASP A 81 12.47 -7.10 13.26
CA ASP A 81 12.87 -5.88 13.96
C ASP A 81 13.24 -4.78 12.95
N GLU A 82 13.86 -5.17 11.82
CA GLU A 82 14.21 -4.27 10.72
C GLU A 82 12.99 -3.88 9.84
N ARG A 83 11.88 -4.65 9.89
CA ARG A 83 10.60 -4.30 9.21
C ARG A 83 9.80 -3.23 9.95
N THR A 84 9.92 -3.18 11.27
CA THR A 84 9.04 -2.36 12.11
C THR A 84 9.27 -0.87 11.89
N PHE A 85 10.51 -0.45 11.66
CA PHE A 85 10.84 0.96 11.47
C PHE A 85 10.22 1.57 10.18
N PRO A 86 10.38 0.95 8.98
CA PRO A 86 9.66 1.40 7.79
C PRO A 86 8.13 1.44 7.94
N LEU A 87 7.55 0.45 8.64
CA LEU A 87 6.10 0.40 8.88
C LEU A 87 5.61 1.54 9.77
N LEU A 88 6.34 1.84 10.85
CA LEU A 88 6.03 2.98 11.74
C LEU A 88 6.13 4.32 11.00
N PHE A 89 7.16 4.48 10.16
CA PHE A 89 7.29 5.68 9.33
C PHE A 89 6.11 5.80 8.35
N GLY A 90 5.71 4.68 7.75
CA GLY A 90 4.50 4.59 6.93
C GLY A 90 3.27 5.07 7.69
N ALA A 91 3.00 4.54 8.88
CA ALA A 91 1.87 4.94 9.72
C ALA A 91 1.84 6.45 10.02
N LEU A 92 2.99 7.03 10.37
CA LEU A 92 3.12 8.48 10.59
C LEU A 92 2.82 9.26 9.31
N SER A 93 3.31 8.78 8.16
CA SER A 93 3.03 9.42 6.87
C SER A 93 1.53 9.42 6.55
N TYR A 94 0.82 8.32 6.81
CA TYR A 94 -0.64 8.26 6.65
C TYR A 94 -1.37 9.24 7.56
N ILE A 95 -0.97 9.36 8.82
CA ILE A 95 -1.57 10.33 9.77
C ILE A 95 -1.41 11.76 9.24
N ILE A 96 -0.20 12.12 8.79
CA ILE A 96 0.07 13.46 8.21
C ILE A 96 -0.76 13.66 6.94
N GLY A 97 -0.83 12.65 6.07
CA GLY A 97 -1.63 12.69 4.85
C GLY A 97 -3.12 12.93 5.12
N ILE A 98 -3.69 12.28 6.14
CA ILE A 98 -5.08 12.48 6.56
C ILE A 98 -5.30 13.94 7.01
N ILE A 99 -4.40 14.48 7.84
CA ILE A 99 -4.47 15.87 8.29
C ILE A 99 -4.42 16.83 7.10
N MET A 100 -3.51 16.59 6.14
CA MET A 100 -3.41 17.41 4.92
C MET A 100 -4.66 17.34 4.05
N LEU A 101 -5.33 16.19 3.97
CA LEU A 101 -6.62 16.06 3.25
C LEU A 101 -7.72 16.90 3.91
N PHE A 102 -7.78 16.92 5.25
CA PHE A 102 -8.74 17.78 5.97
C PHE A 102 -8.48 19.26 5.74
N ILE A 103 -7.21 19.69 5.79
CA ILE A 103 -6.82 21.09 5.52
C ILE A 103 -7.15 21.49 4.08
N ALA A 104 -6.97 20.58 3.13
CA ALA A 104 -7.24 20.82 1.70
C ALA A 104 -8.73 20.80 1.34
N GLY A 105 -9.64 20.51 2.29
CA GLY A 105 -11.07 20.37 2.02
C GLY A 105 -11.39 19.21 1.07
N ALA A 106 -10.57 18.15 1.10
CA ALA A 106 -10.73 17.00 0.23
C ALA A 106 -12.03 16.22 0.55
N PRO A 107 -12.59 15.47 -0.41
CA PRO A 107 -13.75 14.61 -0.15
C PRO A 107 -13.48 13.65 1.01
N ALA A 108 -14.47 13.45 1.88
CA ALA A 108 -14.34 12.58 3.06
C ALA A 108 -13.89 11.15 2.68
N VAL A 109 -14.29 10.66 1.51
CA VAL A 109 -13.91 9.34 0.97
C VAL A 109 -12.39 9.18 0.86
N ALA A 110 -11.65 10.25 0.52
CA ALA A 110 -10.19 10.23 0.43
C ALA A 110 -9.54 9.99 1.82
N ALA A 111 -10.05 10.67 2.84
CA ALA A 111 -9.59 10.52 4.22
C ALA A 111 -9.96 9.14 4.78
N ILE A 112 -11.17 8.64 4.49
CA ILE A 112 -11.61 7.28 4.87
C ILE A 112 -10.68 6.23 4.25
N LEU A 113 -10.36 6.36 2.97
CA LEU A 113 -9.44 5.46 2.28
C LEU A 113 -8.06 5.45 2.94
N MET A 114 -7.49 6.62 3.24
CA MET A 114 -6.23 6.73 3.98
C MET A 114 -6.32 6.12 5.39
N LEU A 115 -7.45 6.29 6.08
CA LEU A 115 -7.69 5.70 7.39
C LEU A 115 -7.73 4.16 7.30
N CYS A 116 -8.36 3.58 6.27
CA CYS A 116 -8.34 2.13 6.03
C CYS A 116 -6.92 1.59 5.87
N TYR A 117 -6.05 2.30 5.15
CA TYR A 117 -4.64 1.92 5.03
C TYR A 117 -3.87 2.08 6.35
N LEU A 118 -4.12 3.15 7.10
CA LEU A 118 -3.52 3.36 8.42
C LEU A 118 -3.88 2.22 9.38
N THR A 119 -5.16 1.85 9.47
CA THR A 119 -5.61 0.72 10.30
C THR A 119 -4.94 -0.58 9.88
N ASN A 120 -4.84 -0.84 8.57
CA ASN A 120 -4.13 -2.03 8.07
C ASN A 120 -2.66 -2.05 8.45
N ILE A 121 -1.95 -0.92 8.41
CA ILE A 121 -0.55 -0.83 8.84
C ILE A 121 -0.43 -1.04 10.35
N ILE A 122 -1.33 -0.46 11.16
CA ILE A 122 -1.31 -0.66 12.61
C ILE A 122 -1.52 -2.14 12.95
N LEU A 123 -2.50 -2.80 12.32
CA LEU A 123 -2.73 -4.24 12.46
C LEU A 123 -1.51 -5.05 12.02
N THR A 124 -0.88 -4.65 10.91
CA THR A 124 0.33 -5.29 10.40
C THR A 124 1.48 -5.19 11.40
N ILE A 125 1.73 -4.00 11.97
CA ILE A 125 2.76 -3.78 12.98
C ILE A 125 2.49 -4.70 14.18
N PHE A 126 1.25 -4.72 14.66
CA PHE A 126 0.85 -5.57 15.79
C PHE A 126 1.10 -7.06 15.52
N VAL A 127 0.68 -7.56 14.37
CA VAL A 127 0.87 -8.98 14.01
C VAL A 127 2.34 -9.29 13.70
N THR A 128 3.13 -8.34 13.18
CA THR A 128 4.57 -8.52 12.88
C THR A 128 5.40 -8.79 14.13
N PHE A 129 4.95 -8.35 15.31
CA PHE A 129 5.58 -8.74 16.58
C PHE A 129 5.47 -10.25 16.88
N PHE A 130 4.41 -10.90 16.38
CA PHE A 130 4.13 -12.32 16.64
C PHE A 130 4.54 -13.23 15.48
N TRP A 131 4.37 -12.81 14.21
CA TRP A 131 4.63 -13.65 13.04
C TRP A 131 5.04 -12.86 11.78
N LYS A 132 5.72 -13.51 10.82
CA LYS A 132 6.07 -12.88 9.53
C LYS A 132 4.85 -12.79 8.63
N ILE A 133 4.49 -11.59 8.21
CA ILE A 133 3.36 -11.33 7.31
C ILE A 133 3.88 -11.01 5.89
N SER A 134 3.14 -11.44 4.88
CA SER A 134 3.40 -11.10 3.47
C SER A 134 3.01 -9.66 3.15
N VAL A 135 3.93 -8.90 2.56
CA VAL A 135 3.73 -7.51 2.14
C VAL A 135 2.66 -7.40 1.05
N HIS A 136 2.52 -8.42 0.19
CA HIS A 136 1.47 -8.48 -0.83
C HIS A 136 0.07 -8.56 -0.21
N SER A 137 -0.12 -9.32 0.86
CA SER A 137 -1.42 -9.42 1.53
C SER A 137 -1.86 -8.09 2.15
N MET A 138 -0.91 -7.31 2.69
CA MET A 138 -1.19 -5.99 3.27
C MET A 138 -1.68 -5.00 2.19
N GLY A 139 -1.06 -5.03 1.01
CA GLY A 139 -1.42 -4.13 -0.09
C GLY A 139 -2.83 -4.32 -0.63
N ILE A 140 -3.36 -5.54 -0.55
CA ILE A 140 -4.71 -5.88 -1.02
C ILE A 140 -5.76 -5.61 0.07
N ALA A 141 -5.39 -5.78 1.35
CA ALA A 141 -6.29 -5.56 2.48
C ALA A 141 -6.79 -4.11 2.58
N GLY A 142 -5.95 -3.13 2.23
CA GLY A 142 -6.32 -1.70 2.17
C GLY A 142 -7.48 -1.38 1.22
N PRO A 143 -7.31 -1.60 -0.10
CA PRO A 143 -8.37 -1.44 -1.07
C PRO A 143 -9.63 -2.26 -0.74
N ALA A 144 -9.47 -3.51 -0.31
CA ALA A 144 -10.60 -4.38 0.02
C ALA A 144 -11.43 -3.83 1.19
N ALA A 145 -10.77 -3.36 2.26
CA ALA A 145 -11.43 -2.72 3.38
C ALA A 145 -12.15 -1.44 2.96
N ALA A 146 -11.52 -0.59 2.14
CA ALA A 146 -12.13 0.64 1.67
C ALA A 146 -13.35 0.40 0.78
N ILE A 147 -13.27 -0.55 -0.17
CA ILE A 147 -14.42 -0.94 -0.99
C ILE A 147 -15.56 -1.46 -0.10
N THR A 148 -15.25 -2.25 0.93
CA THR A 148 -16.25 -2.75 1.89
C THR A 148 -16.87 -1.64 2.71
N CYS A 149 -16.08 -0.66 3.18
CA CYS A 149 -16.63 0.50 3.91
C CYS A 149 -17.48 1.40 3.03
N ILE A 150 -17.15 1.55 1.73
CA ILE A 150 -17.87 2.43 0.81
C ILE A 150 -19.12 1.75 0.22
N PHE A 151 -19.07 0.44 -0.05
CA PHE A 151 -20.10 -0.28 -0.81
C PHE A 151 -20.67 -1.53 -0.12
N GLY A 152 -20.16 -1.92 1.05
CA GLY A 152 -20.41 -3.23 1.66
C GLY A 152 -21.71 -3.39 2.45
N TYR A 153 -22.47 -2.32 2.71
CA TYR A 153 -23.81 -2.44 3.29
C TYR A 153 -24.72 -1.24 2.93
N PRO A 154 -26.03 -1.44 2.67
CA PRO A 154 -27.01 -0.37 2.41
C PRO A 154 -27.31 0.53 3.60
#